data_AF-A0A1L9V3F0-F1
#
_entry.id   AF-A0A1L9V3F0-F1
#
_cell.length_a   1.000
_cell.length_b   1.000
_cell.length_c   1.000
_cell.angle_alpha   90.00
_cell.angle_beta   90.00
_cell.angle_gamma   90.00
#
_symmetry.space_group_name_H-M   'P 1'
#
loop_
_entity.id
_entity.type
_entity.pdbx_description
1 polymer ?
#
loop_
_entity_poly.entity_id
_entity_poly.type
_entity_poly.pdbx_seq_one_letter_code
_entity_poly.pdbx_strand_id
1 'polypeptide(L)'
;MPPPYRKACVHCVRSKRRCDLSLPRCFRCRVRALECLYQNNPSIIFSNQLADPGIGAEQGSSLDSGHQAESSDFSVPPFPDYDLDWQEVMENIEFFSVPDQLAPNASPSQSVLAGEIYQERIIYAVKRLRDLPKVFATHGQTSFIHRSLYDNRIPVMIQDAMGVCALYQAKNETTQAMIHQIITQKVHSLLVNHKQPGLSALDQLASVQSLALFQIICLFDGDIRMRADAERIEPTFLDWITQLRLRVQGLDTDCEILCPSSDGNNGQWQSWIFAESVRRTVIIGFTIQGLYCFLKNGWDNSHHEFESLSFFAQKVLWAAHSEYQWRSALITHSPLPLRFSMWDTDITAASPLDIDDLSMLMMVLIKGVDQCSFWVGNENWMSS
;
A
#
# COMPACT_ATOMS: atom_id res chain seq x y z
N MET A 1 -42.03 11.05 19.44
CA MET A 1 -41.16 12.23 19.62
C MET A 1 -39.95 12.02 18.71
N PRO A 2 -39.66 12.87 17.72
CA PRO A 2 -38.45 12.72 16.93
C PRO A 2 -37.22 12.88 17.83
N PRO A 3 -36.12 12.14 17.58
CA PRO A 3 -34.92 12.24 18.40
C PRO A 3 -34.37 13.68 18.36
N PRO A 4 -33.86 14.23 19.49
CA PRO A 4 -33.41 15.60 19.54
C PRO A 4 -32.26 15.84 18.56
N TYR A 5 -32.40 16.90 17.76
CA TYR A 5 -31.38 17.38 16.83
C TYR A 5 -30.05 17.61 17.58
N ARG A 6 -29.05 16.76 17.32
CA ARG A 6 -27.74 16.82 17.99
C ARG A 6 -26.77 17.68 17.18
N LYS A 7 -26.05 18.57 17.86
CA LYS A 7 -25.03 19.45 17.26
C LYS A 7 -23.69 18.72 17.14
N ALA A 8 -22.86 19.16 16.19
CA ALA A 8 -21.49 18.69 16.01
C ALA A 8 -20.65 18.81 17.30
N CYS A 9 -19.68 17.92 17.49
CA CYS A 9 -18.80 17.95 18.67
C CYS A 9 -17.91 19.20 18.68
N VAL A 10 -17.42 19.59 19.86
CA VAL A 10 -16.63 20.81 20.10
C VAL A 10 -15.41 20.88 19.17
N HIS A 11 -14.70 19.77 19.00
CA HIS A 11 -13.50 19.72 18.16
C HIS A 11 -13.80 19.88 16.67
N CYS A 12 -14.91 19.31 16.17
CA CYS A 12 -15.33 19.50 14.78
C CYS A 12 -15.83 20.93 14.52
N VAL A 13 -16.56 21.53 15.48
CA VAL A 13 -16.99 22.93 15.40
C VAL A 13 -15.78 23.87 15.34
N ARG A 14 -14.81 23.70 16.25
CA ARG A 14 -13.60 24.54 16.29
C ARG A 14 -12.77 24.44 15.02
N SER A 15 -12.63 23.24 14.47
CA SER A 15 -11.88 23.02 13.23
C SER A 15 -12.67 23.33 11.95
N LYS A 16 -13.94 23.76 12.06
CA LYS A 16 -14.86 23.96 10.92
C LYS A 16 -14.97 22.71 10.02
N ARG A 17 -15.00 21.52 10.62
CA ARG A 17 -15.12 20.23 9.91
C ARG A 17 -16.46 19.59 10.18
N ARG A 18 -16.91 18.72 9.27
CA ARG A 18 -18.17 17.98 9.46
C ARG A 18 -18.04 16.99 10.63
N CYS A 19 -19.12 16.83 11.39
CA CYS A 19 -19.23 15.85 12.47
C CYS A 19 -20.31 14.85 12.10
N ASP A 20 -20.01 13.56 12.18
CA ASP A 20 -20.92 12.43 11.90
C ASP A 20 -21.83 12.09 13.10
N LEU A 21 -21.62 12.72 14.26
CA LEU A 21 -22.47 12.63 15.46
C LEU A 21 -22.50 11.25 16.13
N SER A 22 -21.59 10.35 15.75
CA SER A 22 -21.43 9.03 16.34
C SER A 22 -21.00 9.10 17.82
N LEU A 23 -21.48 8.15 18.63
CA LEU A 23 -21.19 8.03 20.05
C LEU A 23 -20.32 6.78 20.31
N PRO A 24 -19.41 6.81 21.30
CA PRO A 24 -19.11 7.91 22.22
C PRO A 24 -18.27 9.03 21.61
N ARG A 25 -17.61 8.79 20.47
CA ARG A 25 -16.79 9.78 19.76
C ARG A 25 -17.16 9.80 18.28
N CYS A 26 -17.15 11.00 17.68
CA CYS A 26 -17.30 11.20 16.24
C CYS A 26 -16.12 10.56 15.49
N PHE A 27 -16.31 10.13 14.24
CA PHE A 27 -15.29 9.45 13.44
C PHE A 27 -13.96 10.22 13.44
N ARG A 28 -14.02 11.53 13.14
CA ARG A 28 -12.84 12.39 13.10
C ARG A 28 -12.11 12.44 14.45
N CYS A 29 -12.85 12.56 15.55
CA CYS A 29 -12.23 12.61 16.88
C CYS A 29 -11.70 11.25 17.32
N ARG A 30 -12.30 10.14 16.87
CA ARG A 30 -11.76 8.79 17.08
C ARG A 30 -10.42 8.62 16.38
N VAL A 31 -10.36 8.91 15.08
CA VAL A 31 -9.13 8.77 14.27
C VAL A 31 -8.02 9.67 14.77
N ARG A 32 -8.34 10.91 15.14
CA ARG A 32 -7.33 11.87 15.60
C ARG A 32 -7.01 11.76 17.09
N ALA A 33 -7.51 10.73 17.77
CA ALA A 33 -7.42 10.57 19.22
C ALA A 33 -7.83 11.83 20.03
N LEU A 34 -8.73 12.65 19.48
CA LEU A 34 -9.20 13.89 20.09
C LEU A 34 -10.30 13.60 21.11
N GLU A 35 -10.39 14.45 22.12
CA GLU A 35 -11.48 14.40 23.09
C GLU A 35 -12.81 14.82 22.42
N CYS A 36 -13.65 13.85 22.10
CA CYS A 36 -14.92 14.11 21.42
C CYS A 36 -16.01 14.51 22.41
N LEU A 37 -16.09 15.80 22.69
CA LEU A 37 -17.13 16.35 23.56
C LEU A 37 -18.31 16.86 22.74
N TYR A 38 -19.46 16.21 22.90
CA TYR A 38 -20.74 16.78 22.49
C TYR A 38 -21.25 17.68 23.62
N GLN A 39 -21.56 18.94 23.34
CA GLN A 39 -22.15 19.81 24.35
C GLN A 39 -23.50 19.22 24.78
N ASN A 40 -23.60 18.85 26.06
CA ASN A 40 -24.69 18.08 26.65
C ASN A 40 -26.09 18.61 26.27
N ASN A 41 -26.94 17.70 25.80
CA ASN A 41 -28.34 17.71 26.21
C ASN A 41 -28.39 16.79 27.45
N PRO A 42 -28.84 17.24 28.62
CA PRO A 42 -28.74 16.45 29.83
C PRO A 42 -29.68 15.24 29.75
N SER A 43 -29.27 14.14 30.40
CA SER A 43 -30.04 12.93 30.72
C SER A 43 -29.89 11.75 29.75
N ILE A 44 -28.88 10.90 29.98
CA ILE A 44 -29.12 9.46 30.22
C ILE A 44 -28.15 9.03 31.32
N ILE A 45 -28.67 8.97 32.54
CA ILE A 45 -28.07 8.25 33.66
C ILE A 45 -28.25 6.76 33.35
N PHE A 46 -27.18 5.98 33.49
CA PHE A 46 -27.24 4.53 33.45
C PHE A 46 -28.18 4.01 34.54
N SER A 47 -29.23 3.30 34.14
CA SER A 47 -29.93 2.39 35.04
C SER A 47 -30.13 1.05 34.34
N ASN A 48 -29.25 0.11 34.69
CA ASN A 48 -29.48 -1.32 34.57
C ASN A 48 -30.79 -1.68 35.30
N GLN A 49 -31.72 -2.38 34.64
CA GLN A 49 -32.49 -3.47 35.27
C GLN A 49 -33.31 -4.27 34.25
N LEU A 50 -33.25 -5.59 34.42
CA LEU A 50 -33.97 -6.64 33.71
C LEU A 50 -35.49 -6.57 33.98
N ALA A 51 -36.31 -6.93 33.00
CA ALA A 51 -37.35 -7.98 33.08
C ALA A 51 -38.27 -7.97 31.83
N ASP A 52 -38.49 -9.18 31.30
CA ASP A 52 -39.45 -9.59 30.27
C ASP A 52 -40.79 -10.03 30.95
N PRO A 53 -41.76 -10.68 30.26
CA PRO A 53 -42.76 -10.20 29.28
C PRO A 53 -44.22 -10.25 29.82
N GLY A 54 -45.19 -9.71 29.07
CA GLY A 54 -46.63 -9.87 29.37
C GLY A 54 -47.55 -9.67 28.16
N ILE A 55 -48.54 -10.56 28.04
CA ILE A 55 -49.33 -10.98 26.86
C ILE A 55 -50.70 -10.28 26.75
N GLY A 56 -51.23 -10.11 25.52
CA GLY A 56 -52.66 -9.95 25.16
C GLY A 56 -52.84 -9.32 23.76
N ALA A 57 -53.23 -10.05 22.69
CA ALA A 57 -54.61 -10.34 22.25
C ALA A 57 -55.48 -9.05 22.13
N GLU A 58 -56.15 -8.66 21.04
CA GLU A 58 -56.70 -9.35 19.86
C GLU A 58 -57.25 -8.31 18.84
N GLN A 59 -57.30 -8.70 17.55
CA GLN A 59 -58.31 -8.42 16.50
C GLN A 59 -58.53 -7.00 15.90
N GLY A 60 -58.61 -6.94 14.56
CA GLY A 60 -59.57 -6.03 13.87
C GLY A 60 -59.15 -5.33 12.57
N SER A 61 -59.31 -6.03 11.43
CA SER A 61 -59.74 -5.55 10.10
C SER A 61 -59.07 -4.37 9.36
N SER A 62 -58.69 -4.70 8.12
CA SER A 62 -58.37 -3.94 6.91
C SER A 62 -59.16 -2.64 6.62
N LEU A 63 -58.47 -1.60 6.11
CA LEU A 63 -58.61 -1.08 4.74
C LEU A 63 -57.65 0.10 4.46
N ASP A 64 -56.73 -0.18 3.54
CA ASP A 64 -56.12 0.65 2.49
C ASP A 64 -56.26 2.19 2.54
N SER A 65 -55.11 2.88 2.60
CA SER A 65 -54.88 4.19 1.96
C SER A 65 -53.38 4.50 1.99
N GLY A 66 -52.78 4.57 0.80
CA GLY A 66 -51.34 4.71 0.60
C GLY A 66 -50.72 5.94 1.24
N HIS A 67 -49.59 5.72 1.91
CA HIS A 67 -48.51 6.70 1.99
C HIS A 67 -47.19 5.96 1.85
N GLN A 68 -46.35 6.50 0.97
CA GLN A 68 -45.00 6.05 0.66
C GLN A 68 -44.24 5.79 1.96
N ALA A 69 -43.75 4.55 2.10
CA ALA A 69 -42.75 4.24 3.09
C ALA A 69 -41.49 5.03 2.71
N GLU A 70 -41.28 6.17 3.36
CA GLU A 70 -39.94 6.70 3.54
C GLU A 70 -39.17 5.66 4.35
N SER A 71 -38.53 4.73 3.65
CA SER A 71 -37.39 4.03 4.17
C SER A 71 -36.39 5.11 4.56
N SER A 72 -36.33 5.45 5.85
CA SER A 72 -35.23 6.21 6.41
C SER A 72 -33.99 5.36 6.23
N ASP A 73 -33.39 5.54 5.05
CA ASP A 73 -32.13 4.98 4.63
C ASP A 73 -31.08 5.48 5.61
N PHE A 74 -30.87 4.73 6.69
CA PHE A 74 -29.70 4.85 7.56
C PHE A 74 -28.48 4.24 6.86
N SER A 75 -28.32 4.56 5.56
CA SER A 75 -27.10 4.33 4.83
C SER A 75 -26.05 5.27 5.44
N VAL A 76 -25.26 4.73 6.38
CA VAL A 76 -23.97 5.33 6.72
C VAL A 76 -23.23 5.46 5.38
N PRO A 77 -22.82 6.67 4.97
CA PRO A 77 -22.20 6.85 3.67
C PRO A 77 -20.96 5.95 3.55
N PRO A 78 -20.71 5.33 2.38
CA PRO A 78 -19.41 4.70 2.12
C PRO A 78 -18.32 5.72 2.41
N PHE A 79 -17.25 5.28 3.08
CA PHE A 79 -16.15 6.11 3.56
C PHE A 79 -15.76 7.19 2.53
N PRO A 80 -16.18 8.46 2.70
CA PRO A 80 -15.89 9.47 1.70
C PRO A 80 -14.59 10.16 2.09
N ASP A 81 -13.66 10.20 1.13
CA ASP A 81 -12.40 10.94 1.04
C ASP A 81 -12.54 12.49 1.25
N TYR A 82 -13.64 12.98 1.81
CA TYR A 82 -13.98 14.41 1.89
C TYR A 82 -14.07 14.90 3.34
N ASP A 83 -12.91 14.97 3.98
CA ASP A 83 -12.51 15.95 5.03
C ASP A 83 -11.15 15.57 5.67
N LEU A 84 -10.54 14.47 5.24
CA LEU A 84 -9.19 14.10 5.63
C LEU A 84 -8.19 15.03 4.96
N ASP A 85 -7.47 15.78 5.78
CA ASP A 85 -6.29 16.50 5.37
C ASP A 85 -5.18 15.48 5.10
N TRP A 86 -4.99 15.09 3.83
CA TRP A 86 -4.01 14.09 3.44
C TRP A 86 -2.57 14.50 3.73
N GLN A 87 -2.31 15.81 3.75
CA GLN A 87 -1.02 16.32 4.19
C GLN A 87 -0.82 15.99 5.68
N GLU A 88 -1.81 16.27 6.53
CA GLU A 88 -1.76 15.90 7.95
C GLU A 88 -1.65 14.38 8.16
N VAL A 89 -2.35 13.57 7.34
CA VAL A 89 -2.26 12.09 7.38
C VAL A 89 -0.84 11.62 7.05
N MET A 90 -0.21 12.16 6.01
CA MET A 90 1.15 11.76 5.63
C MET A 90 2.23 12.27 6.59
N GLU A 91 2.02 13.44 7.20
CA GLU A 91 2.88 13.98 8.26
C GLU A 91 2.76 13.17 9.56
N ASN A 92 1.56 12.66 9.89
CA ASN A 92 1.25 12.00 11.16
C ASN A 92 0.74 10.57 10.97
N ILE A 93 1.30 9.83 10.01
CA ILE A 93 0.78 8.51 9.62
C ILE A 93 0.77 7.50 10.77
N GLU A 94 1.63 7.68 11.76
CA GLU A 94 1.69 6.87 12.99
C GLU A 94 0.40 6.93 13.82
N PHE A 95 -0.34 8.03 13.72
CA PHE A 95 -1.59 8.27 14.45
C PHE A 95 -2.81 8.13 13.54
N PHE A 96 -2.62 7.80 12.26
CA PHE A 96 -3.73 7.57 11.35
C PHE A 96 -4.38 6.22 11.68
N SER A 97 -5.72 6.17 11.57
CA SER A 97 -6.52 4.96 11.74
C SER A 97 -7.62 4.95 10.69
N VAL A 98 -7.68 3.86 9.94
CA VAL A 98 -8.77 3.60 9.00
C VAL A 98 -9.92 2.95 9.77
N PRO A 99 -11.17 3.41 9.66
CA PRO A 99 -12.27 2.86 10.46
C PRO A 99 -12.68 1.45 10.03
N ASP A 100 -13.02 0.62 11.02
CA ASP A 100 -13.48 -0.76 10.83
C ASP A 100 -14.85 -0.90 10.12
N GLN A 101 -15.58 0.20 9.94
CA GLN A 101 -16.95 0.19 9.42
C GLN A 101 -17.02 0.81 8.04
N LEU A 102 -17.08 -0.05 7.02
CA LEU A 102 -17.49 0.31 5.68
C LEU A 102 -19.02 0.22 5.55
N ALA A 103 -19.61 1.06 4.70
CA ALA A 103 -21.03 0.95 4.38
C ALA A 103 -21.34 -0.42 3.72
N PRO A 104 -22.58 -0.94 3.83
CA PRO A 104 -22.98 -2.14 3.11
C PRO A 104 -22.67 -2.01 1.61
N ASN A 105 -21.96 -2.99 1.03
CA ASN A 105 -21.48 -3.00 -0.37
C ASN A 105 -20.36 -2.00 -0.74
N ALA A 106 -19.71 -1.36 0.23
CA ALA A 106 -18.60 -0.43 -0.05
C ALA A 106 -17.25 -1.12 -0.37
N SER A 107 -17.16 -2.45 -0.21
CA SER A 107 -15.99 -3.26 -0.57
C SER A 107 -16.41 -4.47 -1.43
N PRO A 108 -15.56 -4.91 -2.39
CA PRO A 108 -15.70 -6.21 -3.03
C PRO A 108 -15.81 -7.36 -2.01
N SER A 109 -16.50 -8.45 -2.38
CA SER A 109 -16.82 -9.59 -1.49
C SER A 109 -15.61 -10.33 -0.92
N GLN A 110 -14.42 -10.13 -1.47
CA GLN A 110 -13.18 -10.77 -1.05
C GLN A 110 -12.16 -9.78 -0.48
N SER A 111 -12.55 -8.55 -0.12
CA SER A 111 -11.58 -7.52 0.30
C SER A 111 -11.07 -7.74 1.72
N VAL A 112 -9.79 -7.41 1.95
CA VAL A 112 -9.26 -7.29 3.32
C VAL A 112 -9.75 -5.97 3.89
N LEU A 113 -10.55 -6.03 4.96
CA LEU A 113 -11.11 -4.86 5.63
C LEU A 113 -10.13 -4.25 6.63
N ALA A 114 -10.24 -2.93 6.82
CA ALA A 114 -9.60 -2.27 7.95
C ALA A 114 -10.09 -2.90 9.25
N GLY A 115 -9.15 -3.45 9.99
CA GLY A 115 -9.27 -3.84 11.39
C GLY A 115 -8.00 -3.37 12.09
N GLU A 116 -8.04 -3.26 13.42
CA GLU A 116 -6.88 -2.83 14.22
C GLU A 116 -5.58 -3.61 13.90
N ILE A 117 -5.70 -4.88 13.47
CA ILE A 117 -4.58 -5.79 13.13
C ILE A 117 -3.79 -5.36 11.87
N TYR A 118 -4.41 -4.63 10.93
CA TYR A 118 -3.75 -4.24 9.68
C TYR A 118 -3.09 -2.86 9.76
N GLN A 119 -3.53 -1.99 10.68
CA GLN A 119 -3.11 -0.58 10.71
C GLN A 119 -1.59 -0.43 10.84
N GLU A 120 -0.98 -1.13 11.80
CA GLU A 120 0.47 -1.05 12.04
C GLU A 120 1.29 -1.59 10.85
N ARG A 121 0.77 -2.60 10.15
CA ARG A 121 1.39 -3.17 8.95
C ARG A 121 1.43 -2.15 7.81
N ILE A 122 0.32 -1.44 7.62
CA ILE A 122 0.18 -0.39 6.61
C ILE A 122 1.10 0.78 6.94
N ILE A 123 1.13 1.24 8.20
CA ILE A 123 2.03 2.32 8.64
C ILE A 123 3.48 1.94 8.36
N TYR A 124 3.89 0.74 8.75
CA TYR A 124 5.24 0.25 8.48
C TYR A 124 5.55 0.25 6.98
N ALA A 125 4.66 -0.33 6.16
CA ALA A 125 4.89 -0.46 4.73
C ALA A 125 4.93 0.90 4.01
N VAL A 126 4.06 1.83 4.37
CA VAL A 126 4.04 3.18 3.78
C VAL A 126 5.32 3.94 4.12
N LYS A 127 5.81 3.85 5.37
CA LYS A 127 7.12 4.44 5.75
C LYS A 127 8.23 3.89 4.86
N ARG A 128 8.30 2.56 4.70
CA ARG A 128 9.32 1.91 3.87
C ARG A 128 9.22 2.29 2.40
N LEU A 129 8.01 2.42 1.85
CA LEU A 129 7.85 2.90 0.47
C LEU A 129 8.31 4.35 0.32
N ARG A 130 7.96 5.24 1.24
CA ARG A 130 8.35 6.67 1.21
C ARG A 130 9.86 6.87 1.27
N ASP A 131 10.60 5.93 1.84
CA ASP A 131 12.07 5.97 1.85
C ASP A 131 12.70 5.57 0.52
N LEU A 132 12.00 4.84 -0.36
CA LEU A 132 12.58 4.30 -1.60
C LEU A 132 13.14 5.38 -2.55
N PRO A 133 12.50 6.55 -2.77
CA PRO A 133 13.11 7.64 -3.54
C PRO A 133 14.45 8.09 -2.95
N LYS A 134 14.56 8.21 -1.62
CA LYS A 134 15.81 8.58 -0.94
C LYS A 134 16.88 7.51 -1.13
N VAL A 135 16.51 6.25 -0.90
CA VAL A 135 17.40 5.10 -1.06
C VAL A 135 17.93 5.03 -2.49
N PHE A 136 17.06 5.24 -3.49
CA PHE A 136 17.45 5.24 -4.89
C PHE A 136 18.40 6.38 -5.22
N ALA A 137 18.09 7.61 -4.79
CA ALA A 137 18.94 8.78 -5.00
C ALA A 137 20.34 8.64 -4.37
N THR A 138 20.42 7.92 -3.24
CA THR A 138 21.66 7.76 -2.46
C THR A 138 22.51 6.59 -2.95
N HIS A 139 21.88 5.47 -3.33
CA HIS A 139 22.57 4.20 -3.58
C HIS A 139 22.49 3.72 -5.02
N GLY A 140 21.62 4.29 -5.85
CA GLY A 140 21.37 3.85 -7.23
C GLY A 140 20.70 2.48 -7.33
N GLN A 141 20.11 2.00 -6.23
CA GLN A 141 19.38 0.74 -6.16
C GLN A 141 18.24 0.85 -5.15
N THR A 142 17.28 -0.06 -5.23
CA THR A 142 16.21 -0.25 -4.25
C THR A 142 15.96 -1.74 -4.04
N SER A 143 14.91 -2.08 -3.28
CA SER A 143 14.41 -3.45 -3.14
C SER A 143 13.90 -4.07 -4.45
N PHE A 144 13.68 -3.27 -5.50
CA PHE A 144 13.16 -3.71 -6.80
C PHE A 144 13.94 -3.19 -8.03
N ILE A 145 14.91 -2.29 -7.84
CA ILE A 145 15.84 -1.82 -8.88
C ILE A 145 17.25 -2.28 -8.50
N HIS A 146 17.78 -3.28 -9.20
CA HIS A 146 19.12 -3.80 -8.96
C HIS A 146 20.18 -2.86 -9.54
N ARG A 147 21.28 -2.62 -8.81
CA ARG A 147 22.35 -1.70 -9.25
C ARG A 147 22.96 -2.07 -10.60
N SER A 148 23.20 -3.35 -10.83
CA SER A 148 23.86 -3.85 -12.05
C SER A 148 22.90 -4.10 -13.22
N LEU A 149 21.60 -3.82 -13.07
CA LEU A 149 20.63 -4.03 -14.14
C LEU A 149 20.91 -3.13 -15.36
N TYR A 150 21.45 -1.93 -15.12
CA TYR A 150 21.64 -0.88 -16.13
C TYR A 150 23.09 -0.52 -16.41
N ASP A 151 24.06 -1.35 -15.98
CA ASP A 151 25.50 -1.07 -16.11
C ASP A 151 25.93 -0.85 -17.58
N ASN A 152 25.35 -1.59 -18.52
CA ASN A 152 25.66 -1.46 -19.95
C ASN A 152 25.06 -0.20 -20.59
N ARG A 153 23.87 0.21 -20.14
CA ARG A 153 23.13 1.35 -20.66
C ARG A 153 22.08 1.77 -19.64
N ILE A 154 22.16 3.01 -19.18
CA ILE A 154 21.16 3.61 -18.30
C ILE A 154 20.05 4.24 -19.17
N PRO A 155 18.83 3.69 -19.21
CA PRO A 155 17.73 4.26 -19.98
C PRO A 155 17.35 5.65 -19.46
N VAL A 156 16.85 6.53 -20.33
CA VAL A 156 16.46 7.90 -19.94
C VAL A 156 15.44 7.92 -18.81
N MET A 157 14.56 6.91 -18.74
CA MET A 157 13.56 6.74 -17.69
C MET A 157 14.22 6.64 -16.30
N ILE A 158 15.28 5.84 -16.20
CA ILE A 158 16.04 5.63 -14.96
C ILE A 158 16.86 6.88 -14.59
N GLN A 159 17.43 7.56 -15.59
CA GLN A 159 18.12 8.84 -15.38
C GLN A 159 17.16 9.90 -14.82
N ASP A 160 15.98 10.01 -15.42
CA ASP A 160 14.92 10.92 -15.00
C ASP A 160 14.40 10.58 -13.60
N ALA A 161 14.20 9.29 -13.30
CA ALA A 161 13.80 8.82 -11.99
C ALA A 161 14.84 9.18 -10.91
N MET A 162 16.12 8.95 -11.20
CA MET A 162 17.23 9.32 -10.31
C MET A 162 17.24 10.83 -10.04
N GLY A 163 17.15 11.64 -11.10
CA GLY A 163 17.13 13.10 -10.99
C GLY A 163 15.93 13.62 -10.20
N VAL A 164 14.73 13.10 -10.46
CA VAL A 164 13.51 13.44 -9.72
C VAL A 164 13.63 13.04 -8.26
N CYS A 165 14.12 11.84 -7.96
CA CYS A 165 14.31 11.39 -6.58
C CYS A 165 15.27 12.31 -5.83
N ALA A 166 16.41 12.68 -6.44
CA ALA A 166 17.37 13.60 -5.84
C ALA A 166 16.79 15.01 -5.61
N LEU A 167 16.07 15.55 -6.60
CA LEU A 167 15.39 16.85 -6.48
C LEU A 167 14.32 16.83 -5.39
N TYR A 168 13.53 15.76 -5.32
CA TYR A 168 12.51 15.57 -4.29
C TYR A 168 13.11 15.53 -2.89
N GLN A 169 14.27 14.89 -2.69
CA GLN A 169 14.98 14.93 -1.40
C GLN A 169 15.51 16.33 -1.05
N ALA A 170 15.88 17.14 -2.04
CA ALA A 170 16.35 18.52 -1.83
C ALA A 170 15.20 19.57 -1.76
N LYS A 171 13.94 19.12 -1.82
CA LYS A 171 12.74 19.97 -1.83
C LYS A 171 12.66 20.81 -0.56
N ASN A 172 12.30 22.08 -0.73
CA ASN A 172 11.94 22.98 0.37
C ASN A 172 10.71 23.81 -0.03
N GLU A 173 10.17 24.60 0.90
CA GLU A 173 8.95 25.39 0.69
C GLU A 173 9.03 26.31 -0.54
N THR A 174 10.22 26.84 -0.87
CA THR A 174 10.42 27.72 -2.02
C THR A 174 10.48 26.95 -3.35
N THR A 175 11.09 25.77 -3.35
CA THR A 175 11.31 24.97 -4.58
C THR A 175 10.20 23.95 -4.85
N GLN A 176 9.32 23.69 -3.89
CA GLN A 176 8.27 22.66 -3.95
C GLN A 176 7.43 22.71 -5.22
N ALA A 177 6.86 23.87 -5.56
CA ALA A 177 6.00 24.00 -6.74
C ALA A 177 6.73 23.68 -8.05
N MET A 178 7.99 24.09 -8.16
CA MET A 178 8.84 23.80 -9.32
C MET A 178 9.15 22.31 -9.43
N ILE A 179 9.51 21.67 -8.30
CA ILE A 179 9.81 20.24 -8.26
C ILE A 179 8.57 19.41 -8.62
N HIS A 180 7.39 19.79 -8.11
CA HIS A 180 6.13 19.13 -8.46
C HIS A 180 5.85 19.23 -9.97
N GLN A 181 6.08 20.40 -10.58
CA GLN A 181 5.96 20.57 -12.03
C GLN A 181 6.94 19.70 -12.82
N ILE A 182 8.20 19.59 -12.36
CA ILE A 182 9.20 18.70 -12.97
C ILE A 182 8.71 17.24 -12.94
N ILE A 183 8.19 16.78 -11.79
CA ILE A 183 7.64 15.43 -11.65
C ILE A 183 6.51 15.20 -12.66
N THR A 184 5.52 16.10 -12.73
CA THR A 184 4.41 16.00 -13.69
C THR A 184 4.91 15.93 -15.14
N GLN A 185 5.91 16.75 -15.50
CA GLN A 185 6.50 16.73 -16.85
C GLN A 185 7.24 15.42 -17.16
N LYS A 186 7.99 14.89 -16.20
CA LYS A 186 8.72 13.62 -16.36
C LYS A 186 7.79 12.43 -16.46
N VAL A 187 6.73 12.40 -15.65
CA VAL A 187 5.65 11.41 -15.76
C VAL A 187 5.00 11.48 -17.14
N HIS A 188 4.64 12.68 -17.63
CA HIS A 188 4.03 12.82 -18.96
C HIS A 188 4.98 12.33 -20.07
N SER A 189 6.26 12.73 -20.04
CA SER A 189 7.26 12.26 -21.00
C SER A 189 7.41 10.74 -20.97
N LEU A 190 7.39 10.13 -19.79
CA LEU A 190 7.48 8.69 -19.63
C LEU A 190 6.30 7.96 -20.29
N LEU A 191 5.07 8.44 -20.05
CA LEU A 191 3.85 7.87 -20.63
C LEU A 191 3.85 7.96 -22.17
N VAL A 192 4.35 9.07 -22.73
CA VAL A 192 4.48 9.24 -24.19
C VAL A 192 5.53 8.29 -24.77
N ASN A 193 6.69 8.18 -24.12
CA ASN A 193 7.80 7.35 -24.59
C ASN A 193 7.47 5.85 -24.54
N HIS A 194 6.73 5.41 -23.50
CA HIS A 194 6.36 4.00 -23.36
C HIS A 194 5.40 3.52 -24.46
N LYS A 195 4.56 4.40 -25.00
CA LYS A 195 3.59 4.07 -26.07
C LYS A 195 4.24 3.92 -27.45
N GLN A 196 5.54 4.23 -27.59
CA GLN A 196 6.23 4.09 -28.86
C GLN A 196 6.40 2.61 -29.23
N PRO A 197 6.18 2.22 -30.50
CA PRO A 197 6.36 0.85 -30.93
C PRO A 197 7.83 0.42 -30.81
N GLY A 198 8.06 -0.84 -30.43
CA GLY A 198 9.41 -1.42 -30.36
C GLY A 198 10.15 -1.19 -29.04
N LEU A 199 9.45 -0.85 -27.95
CA LEU A 199 10.05 -0.74 -26.62
C LEU A 199 10.66 -2.09 -26.21
N SER A 200 11.96 -2.09 -25.86
CA SER A 200 12.64 -3.30 -25.40
C SER A 200 12.08 -3.76 -24.04
N ALA A 201 12.22 -5.05 -23.71
CA ALA A 201 11.77 -5.55 -22.41
C ALA A 201 12.49 -4.85 -21.22
N LEU A 202 13.77 -4.51 -21.40
CA LEU A 202 14.55 -3.74 -20.43
C LEU A 202 14.02 -2.30 -20.27
N ASP A 203 13.63 -1.66 -21.37
CA ASP A 203 13.05 -0.31 -21.35
C ASP A 203 11.61 -0.31 -20.80
N GLN A 204 10.86 -1.38 -21.04
CA GLN A 204 9.55 -1.58 -20.42
C GLN A 204 9.71 -1.67 -18.90
N LEU A 205 10.61 -2.53 -18.41
CA LEU A 205 10.92 -2.63 -16.98
C LEU A 205 11.39 -1.30 -16.39
N ALA A 206 12.31 -0.61 -17.07
CA ALA A 206 12.79 0.71 -16.66
C ALA A 206 11.66 1.74 -16.54
N SER A 207 10.68 1.66 -17.45
CA SER A 207 9.52 2.55 -17.42
C SER A 207 8.63 2.28 -16.21
N VAL A 208 8.33 1.01 -15.92
CA VAL A 208 7.49 0.65 -14.75
C VAL A 208 8.20 0.98 -13.45
N GLN A 209 9.51 0.71 -13.34
CA GLN A 209 10.30 1.04 -12.16
C GLN A 209 10.32 2.56 -11.89
N SER A 210 10.51 3.35 -12.95
CA SER A 210 10.48 4.82 -12.84
C SER A 210 9.10 5.32 -12.45
N LEU A 211 8.05 4.77 -13.06
CA LEU A 211 6.67 5.13 -12.73
C LEU A 211 6.31 4.74 -11.29
N ALA A 212 6.79 3.60 -10.78
CA ALA A 212 6.60 3.18 -9.39
C ALA A 212 7.20 4.19 -8.40
N LEU A 213 8.42 4.68 -8.65
CA LEU A 213 9.03 5.74 -7.83
C LEU A 213 8.21 7.04 -7.88
N PHE A 214 7.71 7.44 -9.05
CA PHE A 214 6.86 8.61 -9.18
C PHE A 214 5.51 8.44 -8.47
N GLN A 215 4.90 7.27 -8.55
CA GLN A 215 3.66 6.93 -7.85
C GLN A 215 3.84 6.98 -6.33
N ILE A 216 4.95 6.43 -5.82
CA ILE A 216 5.30 6.52 -4.40
C ILE A 216 5.35 7.98 -3.94
N ILE A 217 6.08 8.83 -4.68
CA ILE A 217 6.18 10.26 -4.36
C ILE A 217 4.79 10.90 -4.39
N CYS A 218 4.04 10.74 -5.48
CA CYS A 218 2.78 11.46 -5.68
C CYS A 218 1.65 10.99 -4.76
N LEU A 219 1.59 9.71 -4.38
CA LEU A 219 0.54 9.16 -3.52
C LEU A 219 0.83 9.40 -2.04
N PHE A 220 2.11 9.44 -1.63
CA PHE A 220 2.50 9.44 -0.21
C PHE A 220 3.26 10.71 0.25
N ASP A 221 3.33 11.78 -0.57
CA ASP A 221 3.84 13.11 -0.17
C ASP A 221 2.83 13.91 0.67
N GLY A 222 1.52 13.70 0.42
CA GLY A 222 0.43 14.45 1.07
C GLY A 222 -0.12 15.62 0.24
N ASP A 223 0.58 16.04 -0.82
CA ASP A 223 0.08 17.06 -1.76
C ASP A 223 -1.14 16.56 -2.55
N ILE A 224 -2.25 17.28 -2.41
CA ILE A 224 -3.56 16.92 -2.97
C ILE A 224 -3.51 16.85 -4.51
N ARG A 225 -2.75 17.74 -5.16
CA ARG A 225 -2.69 17.81 -6.62
C ARG A 225 -1.86 16.67 -7.18
N MET A 226 -0.72 16.38 -6.55
CA MET A 226 0.10 15.23 -6.92
C MET A 226 -0.66 13.92 -6.76
N ARG A 227 -1.41 13.77 -5.66
CA ARG A 227 -2.29 12.60 -5.43
C ARG A 227 -3.32 12.47 -6.55
N ALA A 228 -4.05 13.53 -6.87
CA ALA A 228 -5.06 13.51 -7.92
C ALA A 228 -4.48 13.17 -9.31
N ASP A 229 -3.26 13.60 -9.60
CA ASP A 229 -2.56 13.23 -10.85
C ASP A 229 -2.15 11.76 -10.83
N ALA A 230 -1.65 11.24 -9.71
CA ALA A 230 -1.30 9.83 -9.56
C ALA A 230 -2.51 8.90 -9.72
N GLU A 231 -3.65 9.25 -9.11
CA GLU A 231 -4.93 8.54 -9.27
C GLU A 231 -5.38 8.46 -10.73
N ARG A 232 -5.15 9.52 -11.52
CA ARG A 232 -5.48 9.52 -12.95
C ARG A 232 -4.61 8.54 -13.74
N ILE A 233 -3.39 8.28 -13.27
CA ILE A 233 -2.40 7.42 -13.94
C ILE A 233 -2.52 5.96 -13.49
N GLU A 234 -3.12 5.70 -12.33
CA GLU A 234 -3.26 4.36 -11.74
C GLU A 234 -3.70 3.28 -12.74
N PRO A 235 -4.74 3.47 -13.59
CA PRO A 235 -5.13 2.43 -14.55
C PRO A 235 -4.02 2.07 -15.54
N THR A 236 -3.21 3.06 -15.96
CA THR A 236 -2.07 2.83 -16.85
C THR A 236 -0.93 2.13 -16.11
N PHE A 237 -0.69 2.50 -14.85
CA PHE A 237 0.33 1.84 -14.04
C PHE A 237 0.01 0.35 -13.82
N LEU A 238 -1.25 0.03 -13.51
CA LEU A 238 -1.71 -1.36 -13.33
C LEU A 238 -1.64 -2.17 -14.63
N ASP A 239 -1.98 -1.58 -15.78
CA ASP A 239 -1.80 -2.21 -17.08
C ASP A 239 -0.31 -2.57 -17.32
N TRP A 240 0.61 -1.65 -17.04
CA TRP A 240 2.04 -1.90 -17.21
C TRP A 240 2.59 -2.97 -16.25
N ILE A 241 2.14 -2.99 -15.00
CA ILE A 241 2.46 -4.05 -14.04
C ILE A 241 1.97 -5.41 -14.55
N THR A 242 0.74 -5.46 -15.05
CA THR A 242 0.14 -6.68 -15.60
C THR A 242 0.92 -7.21 -16.79
N GLN A 243 1.36 -6.32 -17.70
CA GLN A 243 2.21 -6.71 -18.83
C GLN A 243 3.57 -7.26 -18.37
N LEU A 244 4.17 -6.71 -17.31
CA LEU A 244 5.39 -7.27 -16.72
C LEU A 244 5.15 -8.64 -16.10
N ARG A 245 4.02 -8.83 -15.39
CA ARG A 245 3.66 -10.13 -14.80
C ARG A 245 3.55 -11.23 -15.85
N LEU A 246 2.91 -10.94 -16.99
CA LEU A 246 2.81 -11.90 -18.10
C LEU A 246 4.18 -12.34 -18.63
N ARG A 247 5.21 -11.49 -18.54
CA ARG A 247 6.58 -11.87 -18.90
C ARG A 247 7.21 -12.82 -17.88
N VAL A 248 6.90 -12.68 -16.59
CA VAL A 248 7.38 -13.58 -15.52
C VAL A 248 6.74 -14.96 -15.62
N GLN A 249 5.43 -15.02 -15.89
CA GLN A 249 4.71 -16.28 -16.03
C GLN A 249 5.20 -17.14 -17.20
N GLY A 250 5.86 -16.54 -18.20
CA GLY A 250 6.54 -17.28 -19.27
C GLY A 250 7.94 -17.80 -18.91
N LEU A 251 8.50 -17.41 -17.76
CA LEU A 251 9.85 -17.76 -17.31
C LEU A 251 9.86 -18.84 -16.22
N ASP A 252 8.87 -18.83 -15.32
CA ASP A 252 8.74 -19.80 -14.24
C ASP A 252 7.80 -20.93 -14.69
N THR A 253 8.29 -22.18 -14.81
CA THR A 253 7.39 -23.34 -15.06
C THR A 253 6.72 -23.68 -13.74
N ASP A 254 5.39 -23.84 -13.74
CA ASP A 254 4.39 -23.78 -12.64
C ASP A 254 4.71 -24.32 -11.22
N CYS A 255 5.88 -24.88 -10.91
CA CYS A 255 6.22 -25.36 -9.56
C CYS A 255 7.68 -25.18 -9.12
N GLU A 256 8.59 -24.67 -9.95
CA GLU A 256 9.99 -24.51 -9.56
C GLU A 256 10.50 -23.12 -9.96
N ILE A 257 10.75 -22.24 -8.97
CA ILE A 257 11.70 -21.15 -9.20
C ILE A 257 13.05 -21.85 -9.37
N LEU A 258 13.42 -22.13 -10.61
CA LEU A 258 14.66 -22.82 -10.92
C LEU A 258 15.79 -22.01 -10.29
N CYS A 259 16.45 -22.62 -9.30
CA CYS A 259 17.67 -22.06 -8.77
C CYS A 259 18.63 -21.94 -9.94
N PRO A 260 19.26 -20.77 -10.15
CA PRO A 260 20.20 -20.61 -11.24
C PRO A 260 21.30 -21.67 -11.08
N SER A 261 21.50 -22.51 -12.11
CA SER A 261 22.59 -23.48 -12.05
C SER A 261 23.92 -22.74 -12.12
N SER A 262 24.93 -23.22 -11.39
CA SER A 262 26.29 -22.66 -11.46
C SER A 262 27.02 -23.00 -12.77
N ASP A 263 26.36 -23.68 -13.70
CA ASP A 263 26.95 -24.18 -14.93
C ASP A 263 27.37 -23.01 -15.82
N GLY A 264 28.63 -22.96 -16.23
CA GLY A 264 29.35 -21.77 -16.67
C GLY A 264 28.93 -21.10 -18.00
N ASN A 265 27.64 -21.03 -18.34
CA ASN A 265 27.18 -20.22 -19.46
C ASN A 265 27.26 -18.73 -19.10
N ASN A 266 27.94 -17.96 -19.94
CA ASN A 266 28.01 -16.51 -19.83
C ASN A 266 26.60 -15.90 -19.94
N GLY A 267 26.26 -14.95 -19.07
CA GLY A 267 25.02 -14.18 -19.15
C GLY A 267 23.89 -14.62 -18.21
N GLN A 268 24.06 -15.73 -17.47
CA GLN A 268 23.04 -16.22 -16.54
C GLN A 268 22.71 -15.21 -15.44
N TRP A 269 23.71 -14.51 -14.91
CA TRP A 269 23.51 -13.52 -13.86
C TRP A 269 22.69 -12.32 -14.36
N GLN A 270 22.96 -11.82 -15.58
CA GLN A 270 22.20 -10.72 -16.16
C GLN A 270 20.75 -11.13 -16.46
N SER A 271 20.54 -12.34 -16.98
CA SER A 271 19.18 -12.88 -17.16
C SER A 271 18.44 -13.04 -15.84
N TRP A 272 19.13 -13.50 -14.79
CA TRP A 272 18.56 -13.63 -13.46
C TRP A 272 18.24 -12.27 -12.84
N ILE A 273 19.15 -11.29 -12.87
CA ILE A 273 18.89 -9.93 -12.37
C ILE A 273 17.69 -9.33 -13.08
N PHE A 274 17.62 -9.49 -14.41
CA PHE A 274 16.48 -9.00 -15.17
C PHE A 274 15.18 -9.65 -14.70
N ALA A 275 15.11 -10.98 -14.67
CA ALA A 275 13.92 -11.71 -14.24
C ALA A 275 13.50 -11.34 -12.80
N GLU A 276 14.45 -11.35 -11.87
CA GLU A 276 14.21 -11.01 -10.47
C GLU A 276 13.78 -9.56 -10.29
N SER A 277 14.37 -8.62 -11.05
CA SER A 277 13.93 -7.22 -11.05
C SER A 277 12.50 -7.07 -11.56
N VAL A 278 12.07 -7.86 -12.55
CA VAL A 278 10.67 -7.89 -12.99
C VAL A 278 9.76 -8.40 -11.87
N ARG A 279 10.08 -9.54 -11.24
CA ARG A 279 9.27 -10.10 -10.13
C ARG A 279 9.09 -9.09 -9.01
N ARG A 280 10.18 -8.48 -8.56
CA ARG A 280 10.20 -7.48 -7.48
C ARG A 280 9.44 -6.20 -7.85
N THR A 281 9.54 -5.76 -9.10
CA THR A 281 8.80 -4.57 -9.59
C THR A 281 7.30 -4.84 -9.60
N VAL A 282 6.86 -6.03 -10.01
CA VAL A 282 5.45 -6.44 -9.98
C VAL A 282 4.92 -6.47 -8.54
N ILE A 283 5.66 -7.09 -7.62
CA ILE A 283 5.32 -7.14 -6.18
C ILE A 283 5.18 -5.72 -5.60
N ILE A 284 6.15 -4.84 -5.85
CA ILE A 284 6.09 -3.45 -5.38
C ILE A 284 4.93 -2.69 -6.02
N GLY A 285 4.64 -2.92 -7.31
CA GLY A 285 3.52 -2.30 -8.00
C GLY A 285 2.17 -2.61 -7.35
N PHE A 286 1.88 -3.89 -7.11
CA PHE A 286 0.65 -4.28 -6.41
C PHE A 286 0.64 -3.85 -4.94
N THR A 287 1.81 -3.79 -4.28
CA THR A 287 1.93 -3.27 -2.92
C THR A 287 1.54 -1.79 -2.85
N ILE A 288 2.03 -0.96 -3.78
CA ILE A 288 1.66 0.48 -3.86
C ILE A 288 0.14 0.62 -4.01
N GLN A 289 -0.46 -0.13 -4.94
CA GLN A 289 -1.90 -0.08 -5.18
C GLN A 289 -2.70 -0.52 -3.95
N GLY A 290 -2.36 -1.65 -3.34
CA GLY A 290 -3.11 -2.19 -2.21
C GLY A 290 -3.03 -1.29 -0.98
N LEU A 291 -1.84 -0.74 -0.68
CA LEU A 291 -1.67 0.21 0.42
C LEU A 291 -2.45 1.50 0.19
N TYR A 292 -2.41 2.06 -1.03
CA TYR A 292 -3.15 3.27 -1.34
C TYR A 292 -4.67 3.04 -1.29
N CYS A 293 -5.14 1.94 -1.87
CA CYS A 293 -6.53 1.53 -1.82
C CYS A 293 -7.02 1.37 -0.37
N PHE A 294 -6.21 0.73 0.48
CA PHE A 294 -6.52 0.57 1.89
C PHE A 294 -6.63 1.93 2.61
N LEU A 295 -5.64 2.81 2.44
CA LEU A 295 -5.66 4.13 3.08
C LEU A 295 -6.84 5.00 2.61
N LYS A 296 -7.18 4.92 1.32
CA LYS A 296 -8.23 5.73 0.71
C LYS A 296 -9.64 5.20 1.01
N ASN A 297 -9.84 3.89 0.87
CA ASN A 297 -11.17 3.29 0.86
C ASN A 297 -11.47 2.43 2.09
N GLY A 298 -10.45 2.12 2.88
CA GLY A 298 -10.53 1.25 4.04
C GLY A 298 -10.53 -0.25 3.77
N TRP A 299 -10.10 -0.63 2.57
CA TRP A 299 -9.96 -2.03 2.17
C TRP A 299 -8.92 -2.22 1.06
N ASP A 300 -8.40 -3.45 0.95
CA ASP A 300 -7.52 -3.89 -0.15
C ASP A 300 -8.19 -4.99 -0.98
N ASN A 301 -8.00 -4.93 -2.31
CA ASN A 301 -8.41 -5.97 -3.26
C ASN A 301 -7.23 -6.50 -4.10
N SER A 302 -6.01 -6.00 -3.90
CA SER A 302 -4.80 -6.40 -4.62
C SER A 302 -4.22 -7.72 -4.11
N HIS A 303 -4.54 -8.16 -2.90
CA HIS A 303 -4.01 -9.40 -2.32
C HIS A 303 -4.20 -10.65 -3.20
N HIS A 304 -5.26 -10.74 -4.01
CA HIS A 304 -5.47 -11.83 -4.97
C HIS A 304 -4.38 -11.90 -6.04
N GLU A 305 -3.77 -10.76 -6.37
CA GLU A 305 -2.73 -10.68 -7.40
C GLU A 305 -1.42 -11.32 -6.94
N PHE A 306 -1.23 -11.50 -5.63
CA PHE A 306 0.00 -12.04 -5.05
C PHE A 306 0.08 -13.56 -5.10
N GLU A 307 -1.04 -14.29 -5.14
CA GLU A 307 -1.06 -15.75 -5.00
C GLU A 307 -0.12 -16.46 -6.00
N SER A 308 -0.05 -15.97 -7.23
CA SER A 308 0.80 -16.53 -8.29
C SER A 308 2.20 -15.93 -8.34
N LEU A 309 2.58 -15.04 -7.42
CA LEU A 309 3.87 -14.36 -7.43
C LEU A 309 4.89 -15.12 -6.61
N SER A 310 6.16 -14.87 -6.93
CA SER A 310 7.29 -15.42 -6.21
C SER A 310 8.53 -14.56 -6.43
N PHE A 311 9.56 -14.73 -5.60
CA PHE A 311 10.86 -14.06 -5.74
C PHE A 311 11.94 -14.76 -4.89
N PHE A 312 13.20 -14.40 -5.06
CA PHE A 312 14.29 -14.89 -4.21
C PHE A 312 14.54 -13.95 -3.05
N ALA A 313 14.40 -14.43 -1.82
CA ALA A 313 14.54 -13.60 -0.62
C ALA A 313 16.00 -13.36 -0.20
N GLN A 314 16.95 -14.18 -0.69
CA GLN A 314 18.33 -14.09 -0.23
C GLN A 314 18.96 -12.72 -0.49
N LYS A 315 19.26 -12.02 0.59
CA LYS A 315 19.96 -10.74 0.58
C LYS A 315 21.28 -10.80 -0.17
N VAL A 316 22.04 -11.89 0.01
CA VAL A 316 23.34 -12.08 -0.64
C VAL A 316 23.25 -12.22 -2.16
N LEU A 317 22.15 -12.79 -2.68
CA LEU A 317 21.95 -12.91 -4.14
C LEU A 317 21.58 -11.56 -4.73
N TRP A 318 20.64 -10.83 -4.11
CA TRP A 318 20.21 -9.52 -4.57
C TRP A 318 21.29 -8.43 -4.39
N ALA A 319 22.17 -8.56 -3.39
CA ALA A 319 23.24 -7.59 -3.15
C ALA A 319 24.53 -7.89 -3.92
N ALA A 320 24.58 -8.93 -4.76
CA ALA A 320 25.79 -9.29 -5.50
C ALA A 320 26.20 -8.18 -6.49
N HIS A 321 27.50 -7.86 -6.52
CA HIS A 321 28.04 -6.79 -7.40
C HIS A 321 28.70 -7.34 -8.66
N SER A 322 28.78 -8.67 -8.78
CA SER A 322 29.37 -9.34 -9.93
C SER A 322 28.78 -10.74 -10.05
N GLU A 323 28.86 -11.29 -11.27
CA GLU A 323 28.50 -12.69 -11.53
C GLU A 323 29.31 -13.64 -10.65
N TYR A 324 30.57 -13.32 -10.36
CA TYR A 324 31.39 -14.10 -9.43
C TYR A 324 30.80 -14.15 -8.01
N GLN A 325 30.43 -12.99 -7.44
CA GLN A 325 29.82 -12.94 -6.10
C GLN A 325 28.48 -13.67 -6.07
N TRP A 326 27.67 -13.50 -7.11
CA TRP A 326 26.39 -14.19 -7.23
C TRP A 326 26.55 -15.71 -7.32
N ARG A 327 27.47 -16.22 -8.16
CA ARG A 327 27.79 -17.66 -8.22
C ARG A 327 28.33 -18.19 -6.89
N SER A 328 29.19 -17.43 -6.22
CA SER A 328 29.70 -17.80 -4.90
C SER A 328 28.56 -17.90 -3.88
N ALA A 329 27.61 -16.96 -3.90
CA ALA A 329 26.44 -16.99 -3.04
C ALA A 329 25.53 -18.21 -3.31
N LEU A 330 25.31 -18.59 -4.58
CA LEU A 330 24.56 -19.79 -4.95
C LEU A 330 25.17 -21.09 -4.40
N ILE A 331 26.50 -21.14 -4.29
CA ILE A 331 27.21 -22.33 -3.77
C ILE A 331 27.21 -22.35 -2.23
N THR A 332 27.29 -21.18 -1.60
CA THR A 332 27.55 -21.05 -0.16
C THR A 332 26.28 -20.90 0.69
N HIS A 333 25.15 -20.53 0.07
CA HIS A 333 23.89 -20.29 0.77
C HIS A 333 22.80 -21.20 0.22
N SER A 334 21.92 -21.66 1.09
CA SER A 334 20.74 -22.43 0.68
C SER A 334 19.80 -21.56 -0.18
N PRO A 335 19.18 -22.13 -1.22
CA PRO A 335 18.08 -21.50 -1.94
C PRO A 335 16.95 -21.03 -1.01
N LEU A 336 16.49 -19.80 -1.20
CA LEU A 336 15.31 -19.26 -0.49
C LEU A 336 14.33 -18.61 -1.49
N PRO A 337 13.75 -19.41 -2.40
CA PRO A 337 12.61 -18.98 -3.18
C PRO A 337 11.39 -18.82 -2.26
N LEU A 338 10.76 -17.64 -2.26
CA LEU A 338 9.50 -17.42 -1.57
C LEU A 338 8.36 -17.35 -2.58
N ARG A 339 7.38 -18.24 -2.43
CA ARG A 339 6.09 -18.19 -3.15
C ARG A 339 5.02 -17.68 -2.20
N PHE A 340 4.23 -16.71 -2.63
CA PHE A 340 3.18 -16.16 -1.78
C PHE A 340 2.11 -17.21 -1.42
N SER A 341 1.80 -18.13 -2.34
CA SER A 341 0.88 -19.26 -2.09
C SER A 341 1.39 -20.26 -1.06
N MET A 342 2.70 -20.31 -0.80
CA MET A 342 3.33 -21.23 0.14
C MET A 342 4.25 -20.52 1.14
N TRP A 343 3.92 -19.25 1.44
CA TRP A 343 4.75 -18.36 2.25
C TRP A 343 5.19 -19.00 3.56
N ASP A 344 4.24 -19.63 4.26
CA ASP A 344 4.46 -20.20 5.59
C ASP A 344 5.43 -21.38 5.56
N THR A 345 5.42 -22.16 4.48
CA THR A 345 6.36 -23.25 4.28
C THR A 345 7.73 -22.70 3.88
N ASP A 346 7.77 -21.81 2.89
CA ASP A 346 9.01 -21.32 2.29
C ASP A 346 9.84 -20.46 3.29
N ILE A 347 9.19 -19.69 4.17
CA ILE A 347 9.89 -18.81 5.14
C ILE A 347 10.47 -19.57 6.34
N THR A 348 10.04 -20.81 6.60
CA THR A 348 10.49 -21.56 7.80
C THR A 348 12.00 -21.82 7.84
N ALA A 349 12.64 -21.89 6.68
CA ALA A 349 14.08 -22.09 6.54
C ALA A 349 14.89 -20.79 6.64
N ALA A 350 14.24 -19.62 6.68
CA ALA A 350 14.90 -18.33 6.69
C ALA A 350 15.23 -17.86 8.12
N SER A 351 16.38 -17.20 8.28
CA SER A 351 16.65 -16.32 9.41
C SER A 351 16.49 -14.85 9.02
N PRO A 352 16.30 -13.93 10.00
CA PRO A 352 16.24 -12.50 9.74
C PRO A 352 17.46 -11.93 8.98
N LEU A 353 18.62 -12.57 9.10
CA LEU A 353 19.85 -12.13 8.44
C LEU A 353 19.93 -12.57 6.97
N ASP A 354 19.17 -13.59 6.58
CA ASP A 354 19.19 -14.14 5.23
C ASP A 354 18.37 -13.29 4.25
N ILE A 355 17.35 -12.60 4.75
CA ILE A 355 16.37 -11.93 3.92
C ILE A 355 16.67 -10.44 3.71
N ASP A 356 16.20 -9.91 2.59
CA ASP A 356 16.39 -8.51 2.22
C ASP A 356 15.21 -7.60 2.59
N ASP A 357 15.31 -6.33 2.19
CA ASP A 357 14.31 -5.32 2.52
C ASP A 357 12.94 -5.59 1.91
N LEU A 358 12.87 -6.19 0.70
CA LEU A 358 11.59 -6.58 0.10
C LEU A 358 10.94 -7.69 0.91
N SER A 359 11.74 -8.69 1.27
CA SER A 359 11.30 -9.83 2.05
C SER A 359 10.78 -9.41 3.42
N MET A 360 11.48 -8.50 4.10
CA MET A 360 11.01 -7.94 5.37
C MET A 360 9.73 -7.13 5.20
N LEU A 361 9.59 -6.35 4.13
CA LEU A 361 8.36 -5.63 3.82
C LEU A 361 7.17 -6.59 3.67
N MET A 362 7.35 -7.67 2.89
CA MET A 362 6.31 -8.68 2.68
C MET A 362 6.02 -9.48 3.94
N MET A 363 7.04 -9.82 4.73
CA MET A 363 6.90 -10.52 6.01
C MET A 363 6.02 -9.72 6.98
N VAL A 364 6.23 -8.41 7.10
CA VAL A 364 5.39 -7.55 7.96
C VAL A 364 3.96 -7.44 7.45
N LEU A 365 3.76 -7.32 6.14
CA LEU A 365 2.43 -7.25 5.55
C LEU A 365 1.64 -8.55 5.77
N ILE A 366 2.30 -9.71 5.64
CA ILE A 366 1.67 -11.03 5.74
C ILE A 366 1.49 -11.47 7.21
N LYS A 367 2.56 -11.38 8.02
CA LYS A 367 2.60 -11.91 9.40
C LYS A 367 2.28 -10.87 10.47
N GLY A 368 2.47 -9.59 10.17
CA GLY A 368 2.25 -8.51 11.12
C GLY A 368 3.51 -8.10 11.89
N VAL A 369 3.45 -6.91 12.46
CA VAL A 369 4.58 -6.24 13.11
C VAL A 369 5.07 -7.02 14.33
N ASP A 370 4.18 -7.45 15.22
CA ASP A 370 4.55 -8.20 16.43
C ASP A 370 5.26 -9.51 16.13
N GLN A 371 4.71 -10.30 15.18
CA GLN A 371 5.32 -11.57 14.81
C GLN A 371 6.70 -11.36 14.18
N CYS A 372 6.86 -10.32 13.37
CA CYS A 372 8.17 -9.94 12.83
C CYS A 372 9.14 -9.49 13.93
N SER A 373 8.67 -8.70 14.89
CA SER A 373 9.46 -8.23 16.04
C SER A 373 10.01 -9.40 16.84
N PHE A 374 9.14 -10.38 17.14
CA PHE A 374 9.52 -11.59 17.83
C PHE A 374 10.52 -12.43 17.00
N TRP A 375 10.28 -12.57 15.70
CA TRP A 375 11.15 -13.33 14.80
C TRP A 375 12.54 -12.71 14.62
N VAL A 376 12.64 -11.38 14.59
CA VAL A 376 13.90 -10.64 14.53
C VAL A 376 14.63 -10.62 15.89
N GLY A 377 13.90 -10.81 16.99
CA GLY A 377 14.45 -10.91 18.34
C GLY A 377 14.82 -9.57 18.98
N ASN A 378 14.16 -8.46 18.59
CA ASN A 378 14.44 -7.12 19.14
C ASN A 378 13.17 -6.26 19.23
N GLU A 379 12.96 -5.53 20.33
CA GLU A 379 11.81 -4.63 20.53
C GLU A 379 11.95 -3.26 19.81
N ASN A 380 13.16 -2.91 19.33
CA ASN A 380 13.49 -1.54 18.84
C ASN A 380 13.68 -1.38 17.32
N TRP A 381 13.28 -2.35 16.49
CA TRP A 381 13.55 -2.33 15.03
C TRP A 381 12.63 -1.38 14.23
N MET A 382 11.52 -0.93 14.83
CA MET A 382 10.55 -0.03 14.17
C MET A 382 11.01 1.43 14.07
N SER A 383 12.10 1.80 14.76
CA SER A 383 12.62 3.18 14.84
C SER A 383 13.69 3.54 13.79
N SER A 384 14.08 2.55 12.98
CA SER A 384 15.07 2.64 11.89
C SER A 384 14.42 2.39 10.56
#